data_AF-A0A6J4G2I0-F1
#
_entry.id   AF-A0A6J4G2I0-F1
#
_cell.length_a   1.000
_cell.length_b   1.000
_cell.length_c   1.000
_cell.angle_alpha   90.00
_cell.angle_beta   90.00
_cell.angle_gamma   90.00
#
_symmetry.space_group_name_H-M   'P 1'
#
loop_
_entity.id
_entity.type
_entity.pdbx_description
1 polymer ?
#
loop_
_entity_poly.entity_id
_entity_poly.type
_entity_poly.pdbx_seq_one_letter_code
_entity_poly.pdbx_strand_id
1 'polypeptide(L)' 'MLTADPEEITRSAHRMLVSYGAHAIDIARERVREAGRPHDIREQDIAFLVLSEVERLVRRQGAGPS' A
#
# COMPACT_ATOMS: atom_id res chain seq x y z
N MET A 1 10.78 19.11 4.12
CA MET A 1 9.73 18.37 3.39
C MET A 1 9.77 16.95 3.91
N LEU A 2 8.83 16.56 4.77
CA LEU A 2 8.80 15.24 5.44
C LEU A 2 8.27 14.20 4.45
N THR A 3 9.18 13.67 3.62
CA THR A 3 8.93 12.49 2.78
C THR A 3 8.61 11.29 3.67
N ALA A 4 7.58 10.53 3.32
CA ALA A 4 7.27 9.28 4.02
C ALA A 4 8.49 8.33 3.96
N ASP A 5 8.79 7.68 5.08
CA ASP A 5 9.93 6.78 5.17
C ASP A 5 9.67 5.52 4.30
N PRO A 6 10.52 5.21 3.31
CA PRO A 6 10.37 4.00 2.49
C PRO A 6 10.28 2.70 3.29
N GLU A 7 10.95 2.62 4.45
CA GLU A 7 10.87 1.46 5.33
C GLU A 7 9.48 1.33 5.98
N GLU A 8 8.86 2.45 6.32
CA GLU A 8 7.51 2.50 6.87
C GLU A 8 6.47 2.08 5.83
N ILE A 9 6.63 2.52 4.58
CA ILE A 9 5.79 2.11 3.44
C ILE A 9 5.89 0.58 3.25
N THR A 10 7.12 0.05 3.19
CA THR A 10 7.36 -1.39 3.01
C THR A 10 6.76 -2.20 4.15
N ARG A 11 6.95 -1.76 5.39
CA ARG A 11 6.42 -2.42 6.59
C ARG A 11 4.89 -2.40 6.62
N SER A 12 4.29 -1.30 6.21
CA SER A 12 2.82 -1.16 6.14
C SER A 12 2.23 -2.09 5.08
N ALA A 13 2.82 -2.11 3.88
CA ALA A 13 2.41 -3.02 2.81
C ALA A 13 2.55 -4.49 3.22
N HIS A 14 3.67 -4.85 3.87
CA HIS A 14 3.87 -6.21 4.38
C HIS A 14 2.83 -6.59 5.45
N ARG A 15 2.52 -5.68 6.39
CA ARG A 15 1.45 -5.90 7.37
C ARG A 15 0.11 -6.13 6.71
N MET A 16 -0.24 -5.34 5.70
CA MET A 16 -1.50 -5.54 4.96
C MET A 16 -1.57 -6.92 4.32
N LEU A 17 -0.47 -7.40 3.72
CA LEU A 17 -0.43 -8.74 3.14
C LEU A 17 -0.56 -9.84 4.19
N VAL A 18 0.10 -9.70 5.34
CA VAL A 18 -0.01 -10.66 6.44
C VAL A 18 -1.43 -10.69 7.02
N SER A 19 -2.06 -9.52 7.18
CA SER A 19 -3.37 -9.40 7.81
C SER A 19 -4.53 -9.77 6.88
N TYR A 20 -4.42 -9.45 5.60
CA TYR A 20 -5.55 -9.54 4.65
C TYR A 20 -5.31 -10.49 3.48
N GLY A 21 -4.10 -11.02 3.31
CA GLY A 21 -3.75 -11.97 2.26
C GLY A 21 -4.10 -11.45 0.86
N ALA A 22 -4.88 -12.25 0.12
CA ALA A 22 -5.31 -11.93 -1.23
C ALA A 22 -6.14 -10.64 -1.34
N HIS A 23 -6.80 -10.20 -0.26
CA HIS A 23 -7.62 -8.99 -0.24
C HIS A 23 -6.84 -7.71 0.07
N ALA A 24 -5.54 -7.80 0.33
CA ALA A 24 -4.72 -6.64 0.70
C ALA A 24 -4.75 -5.53 -0.37
N ILE A 25 -4.79 -5.89 -1.65
CA ILE A 25 -4.86 -4.92 -2.76
C ILE A 25 -6.19 -4.15 -2.72
N ASP A 26 -7.31 -4.87 -2.54
CA ASP A 26 -8.64 -4.25 -2.55
C ASP A 26 -8.81 -3.28 -1.38
N ILE A 27 -8.33 -3.67 -0.19
CA ILE A 27 -8.33 -2.82 1.00
C ILE A 27 -7.42 -1.60 0.81
N ALA A 28 -6.23 -1.77 0.22
CA ALA A 28 -5.33 -0.65 -0.07
C ALA A 28 -5.95 0.35 -1.06
N ARG A 29 -6.70 -0.14 -2.06
CA ARG A 29 -7.44 0.71 -3.01
C ARG A 29 -8.55 1.50 -2.34
N GLU A 30 -9.29 0.87 -1.43
CA GLU A 30 -10.32 1.55 -0.65
C GLU A 30 -9.72 2.67 0.20
N ARG A 31 -8.61 2.40 0.91
CA ARG A 31 -7.88 3.39 1.72
C ARG A 31 -7.43 4.60 0.89
N VAL A 32 -6.93 4.40 -0.34
CA VAL A 32 -6.57 5.50 -1.25
C VAL A 32 -7.79 6.36 -1.61
N ARG A 33 -8.95 5.74 -1.86
CA ARG A 33 -10.18 6.48 -2.18
C ARG A 33 -10.69 7.27 -0.98
N GLU A 34 -10.56 6.72 0.23
CA GLU A 34 -10.94 7.40 1.48
C GLU A 34 -10.03 8.60 1.79
N ALA A 35 -8.73 8.46 1.53
CA ALA A 35 -7.73 9.52 1.72
C ALA A 35 -7.87 10.67 0.70
N GLY A 36 -8.49 10.44 -0.46
CA GLY A 36 -8.74 11.47 -1.48
C GLY A 36 -9.78 12.54 -1.09
N ARG A 37 -10.23 12.60 0.17
CA ARG A 37 -11.07 13.71 0.65
C ARG A 37 -10.26 15.00 0.67
N PRO A 38 -10.86 16.16 0.31
CA PRO A 38 -10.15 17.36 -0.15
C PRO A 38 -9.24 18.09 0.86
N HIS A 39 -8.98 17.52 2.03
CA HIS A 39 -8.23 18.17 3.10
C HIS A 39 -6.86 17.54 3.37
N ASP A 40 -6.52 16.39 2.76
CA ASP A 40 -5.24 15.71 3.10
C ASP A 40 -4.54 15.05 1.90
N ILE A 41 -3.96 15.89 1.03
CA ILE A 41 -3.11 15.46 -0.10
C ILE A 41 -1.96 14.56 0.37
N ARG A 42 -1.44 14.79 1.58
CA ARG A 42 -0.33 14.02 2.12
C ARG A 42 -0.75 12.60 2.47
N GLU A 43 -1.89 12.44 3.15
CA GLU A 43 -2.42 11.11 3.45
C GLU A 43 -2.74 10.35 2.15
N GLN A 44 -3.23 11.04 1.13
CA GLN A 44 -3.46 10.47 -0.18
C GLN A 44 -2.16 9.96 -0.82
N ASP A 45 -1.09 10.76 -0.83
CA ASP A 45 0.22 10.37 -1.36
C ASP A 45 0.78 9.13 -0.62
N ILE A 46 0.70 9.11 0.70
CA ILE A 46 1.15 7.97 1.52
C ILE A 46 0.33 6.72 1.19
N ALA A 47 -0.99 6.84 1.07
CA ALA A 47 -1.85 5.73 0.71
C ALA A 47 -1.50 5.16 -0.68
N PHE A 48 -1.18 6.03 -1.65
CA PHE A 48 -0.73 5.61 -2.98
C PHE A 48 0.61 4.87 -2.93
N LEU A 49 1.57 5.34 -2.12
CA LEU A 49 2.85 4.67 -1.95
C LEU A 49 2.68 3.27 -1.33
N VAL A 50 1.83 3.14 -0.31
CA VAL A 50 1.51 1.85 0.30
C VAL A 50 0.82 0.91 -0.69
N LEU A 51 -0.18 1.39 -1.44
CA LEU A 51 -0.87 0.60 -2.46
C LEU A 51 0.11 0.07 -3.52
N SER A 52 0.98 0.95 -4.03
CA SER A 52 1.98 0.58 -5.04
C SER A 52 2.91 -0.53 -4.53
N GLU A 53 3.30 -0.44 -3.26
CA GLU A 53 4.17 -1.43 -2.63
C GLU A 53 3.46 -2.77 -2.37
N VAL A 54 2.18 -2.76 -1.97
CA VAL A 54 1.35 -3.97 -1.87
C VAL A 54 1.27 -4.67 -3.22
N GLU A 55 0.96 -3.94 -4.30
CA GLU A 55 0.87 -4.51 -5.65
C GLU A 55 2.22 -5.09 -6.11
N ARG A 56 3.34 -4.41 -5.80
CA ARG A 56 4.68 -4.89 -6.10
C ARG A 56 5.00 -6.21 -5.40
N LEU A 57 4.65 -6.32 -4.11
CA LEU A 57 4.87 -7.51 -3.30
C LEU A 57 4.01 -8.69 -3.77
N VAL A 58 2.73 -8.47 -4.10
CA VAL A 58 1.87 -9.53 -4.65
C VAL A 58 2.40 -10.05 -5.98
N ARG A 59 2.83 -9.15 -6.88
CA ARG A 59 3.47 -9.57 -8.16
C ARG A 59 4.72 -10.42 -7.92
N ARG A 60 5.54 -10.09 -6.93
CA ARG A 60 6.72 -10.90 -6.56
C ARG A 60 6.36 -12.29 -6.03
N GLN A 61 5.28 -12.41 -5.26
CA GLN A 61 4.83 -13.70 -4.73
C GLN A 61 4.19 -14.57 -5.82
N GLY A 62 3.42 -13.98 -6.72
CA GLY A 62 2.84 -14.67 -7.88
C GLY A 62 3.86 -15.03 -8.98
N ALA A 63 5.03 -14.40 -8.98
CA ALA A 63 6.15 -14.68 -9.90
C ALA A 63 7.20 -15.66 -9.32
N GLY A 64 6.87 -16.35 -8.21
CA GLY A 64 7.70 -17.45 -7.71
C GLY A 64 7.85 -18.56 -8.76
N PRO A 65 8.99 -19.29 -8.79
CA PRO A 65 9.30 -20.23 -9.86
C PRO A 65 8.21 -21.30 -9.93
N SER A 66 7.47 -21.30 -11.05
CA SER A 66 6.61 -22.42 -11.45
C SER A 66 7.46 -23.63 -11.82
#